data_AF-A0A6V7I916-F1
#
_entry.id   AF-A0A6V7I916-F1
#
_cell.length_a   1.000
_cell.length_b   1.000
_cell.length_c   1.000
_cell.angle_alpha   90.00
_cell.angle_beta   90.00
_cell.angle_gamma   90.00
#
_symmetry.space_group_name_H-M   'P 1'
#
loop_
_entity.id
_entity.type
_entity.pdbx_description
1 polymer ?
#
loop_
_entity_poly.entity_id
_entity_poly.type
_entity_poly.pdbx_seq_one_letter_code
_entity_poly.pdbx_strand_id
1 'polypeptide(L)'
;MTNLMATQATKNSTPINETECDSLGGIPLANKLTRPLAPKVRAYVEECAKLCKPEKIYICDGSDLENEQMLKLLQENGTVERLHKYEN
;
A
#
# COMPACT_ATOMS: atom_id res chain seq x y z
N MET A 1 21.65 -33.00 32.47
CA MET A 1 21.98 -31.55 32.39
C MET A 1 20.86 -30.87 31.65
N THR A 2 20.14 -30.02 32.36
CA THR A 2 18.93 -29.31 31.96
C THR A 2 19.25 -28.07 31.12
N ASN A 3 18.31 -27.78 30.21
CA ASN A 3 17.93 -26.48 29.64
C ASN A 3 18.82 -25.82 28.57
N LEU A 4 18.20 -25.44 27.44
CA LEU A 4 17.74 -24.05 27.27
C LEU A 4 16.68 -23.96 26.16
N MET A 5 15.45 -23.62 26.56
CA MET A 5 14.42 -23.08 25.67
C MET A 5 14.87 -21.68 25.21
N ALA A 6 14.96 -21.43 23.91
CA ALA A 6 15.10 -20.08 23.39
C ALA A 6 13.73 -19.40 23.40
N THR A 7 13.44 -18.73 24.51
CA THR A 7 12.29 -17.87 24.73
C THR A 7 12.50 -16.48 24.09
N GLN A 8 11.52 -16.09 23.25
CA GLN A 8 10.94 -14.75 23.02
C GLN A 8 11.84 -13.55 22.70
N ALA A 9 11.58 -12.95 21.52
CA ALA A 9 11.78 -11.54 21.25
C ALA A 9 10.68 -11.00 20.29
N THR A 10 9.44 -10.87 20.77
CA THR A 10 8.50 -9.87 20.22
C THR A 10 8.64 -8.61 21.06
N LYS A 11 9.76 -7.90 20.89
CA LYS A 11 9.92 -6.54 21.38
C LYS A 11 9.77 -5.61 20.18
N ASN A 12 8.60 -5.00 20.08
CA ASN A 12 8.47 -3.54 20.15
C ASN A 12 7.07 -3.18 19.67
N SER A 13 6.18 -3.02 20.64
CA SER A 13 5.15 -1.98 20.59
C SER A 13 5.87 -0.64 20.52
N THR A 14 6.31 -0.28 19.32
CA THR A 14 6.69 1.10 19.03
C THR A 14 5.42 1.92 19.18
N PRO A 15 5.45 3.04 19.93
CA PRO A 15 4.32 3.95 19.98
C PRO A 15 3.93 4.27 18.54
N ILE A 16 2.64 4.15 18.24
CA ILE A 16 2.00 4.66 17.02
C ILE A 16 2.16 6.18 17.05
N ASN A 17 3.37 6.64 16.78
CA ASN A 17 3.63 7.98 16.32
C ASN A 17 2.97 8.02 14.95
N GLU A 18 1.99 8.90 14.80
CA GLU A 18 1.33 9.25 13.55
C GLU A 18 2.40 9.65 12.53
N THR A 19 2.95 8.64 11.86
CA THR A 19 4.06 8.85 10.93
C THR A 19 3.40 8.99 9.57
N GLU A 20 3.13 10.25 9.21
CA GLU A 20 2.93 10.68 7.83
C GLU A 20 4.15 10.19 7.04
N CYS A 21 4.00 9.02 6.42
CA CYS A 21 5.07 8.29 5.76
C CYS A 21 4.84 8.45 4.26
N ASP A 22 5.45 9.47 3.69
CA ASP A 22 5.25 9.86 2.29
C ASP A 22 5.93 8.90 1.29
N SER A 23 6.63 7.87 1.76
CA SER A 23 7.33 6.91 0.90
C SER A 23 7.45 5.51 1.51
N LEU A 24 7.47 4.49 0.65
CA LEU A 24 7.73 3.09 1.01
C LEU A 24 8.98 2.62 0.30
N GLY A 25 10.00 2.21 1.06
CA GLY A 25 11.27 1.74 0.49
C GLY A 25 12.00 2.81 -0.35
N GLY A 26 11.76 4.10 -0.07
CA GLY A 26 12.31 5.23 -0.84
C GLY A 26 11.52 5.59 -2.11
N ILE A 27 10.45 4.86 -2.43
CA ILE A 27 9.55 5.21 -3.54
C ILE A 27 8.41 6.10 -3.00
N PRO A 28 8.13 7.25 -3.65
CA PRO A 28 7.06 8.15 -3.21
C PRO A 28 5.68 7.52 -3.33
N LEU A 29 4.80 7.86 -2.38
CA LEU A 29 3.39 7.52 -2.47
C LEU A 29 2.63 8.50 -3.38
N ALA A 30 1.77 7.97 -4.23
CA ALA A 30 0.89 8.74 -5.11
C ALA A 30 -0.38 9.23 -4.38
N ASN A 31 -0.74 8.60 -3.26
CA ASN A 31 -1.87 8.97 -2.43
C ASN A 31 -1.50 8.99 -0.94
N LYS A 32 -2.36 9.61 -0.12
CA LYS A 32 -2.19 9.66 1.33
C LYS A 32 -2.69 8.39 1.97
N LEU A 33 -1.94 7.87 2.94
CA LEU A 33 -2.41 6.77 3.78
C LEU A 33 -3.34 7.28 4.87
N THR A 34 -4.55 6.72 4.94
CA THR A 34 -5.53 6.99 6.00
C THR A 34 -5.25 6.18 7.27
N ARG A 35 -4.48 5.09 7.14
CA ARG A 35 -4.09 4.20 8.24
C ARG A 35 -2.70 3.60 8.00
N PRO A 36 -1.96 3.26 9.05
CA PRO A 36 -0.66 2.59 8.90
C PRO A 36 -0.82 1.18 8.32
N LEU A 37 0.12 0.79 7.47
CA LEU A 37 0.21 -0.58 6.96
C LEU A 37 0.69 -1.52 8.07
N ALA A 38 0.13 -2.71 8.14
CA ALA A 38 0.63 -3.76 9.03
C ALA A 38 2.11 -4.07 8.69
N PRO A 39 2.98 -4.36 9.68
CA PRO A 39 4.43 -4.49 9.45
C PRO A 39 4.81 -5.49 8.35
N LYS A 40 4.14 -6.64 8.29
CA LYS A 40 4.38 -7.66 7.26
C LYS A 40 3.96 -7.20 5.86
N VAL A 41 2.87 -6.45 5.76
CA VAL A 41 2.38 -5.89 4.49
C VAL A 41 3.35 -4.83 3.99
N ARG A 42 3.80 -3.94 4.87
CA ARG A 42 4.82 -2.93 4.55
C ARG A 42 6.09 -3.59 4.02
N ALA A 43 6.63 -4.56 4.75
CA ALA A 43 7.87 -5.25 4.35
C ALA A 43 7.73 -5.93 2.97
N TYR A 44 6.59 -6.57 2.71
CA TYR A 44 6.30 -7.18 1.40
C TYR A 44 6.26 -6.14 0.28
N VAL A 45 5.54 -5.03 0.47
CA VAL A 45 5.46 -3.95 -0.54
C VAL A 45 6.84 -3.34 -0.80
N GLU A 46 7.64 -3.13 0.25
CA GLU A 46 9.02 -2.61 0.12
C GLU A 46 9.94 -3.60 -0.63
N GLU A 47 9.79 -4.91 -0.43
CA GLU A 47 10.51 -5.95 -1.19
C GLU A 47 10.13 -5.91 -2.68
N CYS A 48 8.83 -5.85 -2.99
CA CYS A 48 8.35 -5.72 -4.36
C CYS A 48 8.85 -4.44 -5.02
N ALA A 49 8.81 -3.30 -4.31
CA ALA A 49 9.27 -2.01 -4.80
C ALA A 49 10.78 -2.03 -5.13
N LYS A 50 11.59 -2.68 -4.29
CA LYS A 50 13.02 -2.87 -4.51
C LYS A 50 13.31 -3.65 -5.80
N LEU A 51 12.50 -4.67 -6.11
CA LEU A 51 12.64 -5.49 -7.30
C LEU A 51 12.16 -4.76 -8.56
N CYS A 52 10.94 -4.20 -8.52
CA CYS A 52 10.25 -3.65 -9.68
C CYS A 52 10.63 -2.21 -10.00
N LYS A 53 11.17 -1.46 -9.03
CA LYS A 53 11.58 -0.06 -9.15
C LYS A 53 10.49 0.85 -9.77
N PRO A 54 9.25 0.86 -9.22
CA PRO A 54 8.19 1.72 -9.75
C PRO A 54 8.49 3.20 -9.52
N GLU A 55 7.94 4.09 -10.34
CA GLU A 55 8.07 5.55 -10.14
C GLU A 55 7.34 6.01 -8.87
N LYS A 56 6.14 5.47 -8.63
CA LYS A 56 5.28 5.80 -7.50
C LYS A 56 4.54 4.56 -7.03
N ILE A 57 4.13 4.54 -5.77
CA ILE A 57 3.26 3.51 -5.18
C ILE A 57 1.91 4.12 -4.85
N TYR A 58 0.83 3.45 -5.23
CA TYR A 58 -0.53 3.81 -4.84
C TYR A 58 -1.09 2.69 -3.96
N ILE A 59 -1.63 3.03 -2.79
CA ILE A 59 -2.22 2.05 -1.87
C ILE A 59 -3.74 2.20 -1.94
N CYS A 60 -4.42 1.17 -2.46
CA CYS A 60 -5.86 1.19 -2.61
C CYS A 60 -6.60 1.21 -1.26
N ASP A 61 -7.56 2.11 -1.11
CA ASP A 61 -8.50 2.16 0.01
C ASP A 61 -9.81 1.41 -0.26
N GLY A 62 -10.11 1.12 -1.53
CA GLY A 62 -11.29 0.37 -1.96
C GLY A 62 -12.59 1.16 -1.94
N SER A 63 -12.54 2.49 -1.87
CA SER A 63 -13.72 3.35 -1.93
C SER A 63 -14.29 3.47 -3.34
N ASP A 64 -15.59 3.81 -3.45
CA ASP A 64 -16.23 4.07 -4.74
C ASP A 64 -15.57 5.25 -5.47
N LEU A 65 -15.17 6.29 -4.71
CA LEU A 65 -14.46 7.45 -5.25
C LEU A 65 -13.11 7.07 -5.87
N GLU A 66 -12.34 6.19 -5.22
CA GLU A 66 -11.08 5.67 -5.75
C GLU A 66 -11.32 4.92 -7.07
N ASN A 67 -12.35 4.07 -7.12
CA ASN A 67 -12.70 3.34 -8.32
C ASN A 67 -13.13 4.27 -9.47
N GLU A 68 -13.97 5.28 -9.19
CA GLU A 68 -14.37 6.28 -10.18
C GLU A 68 -13.17 7.04 -10.76
N GLN A 69 -12.22 7.43 -9.90
CA GLN A 69 -10.98 8.07 -10.32
C GLN A 69 -10.12 7.15 -11.21
N MET A 70 -10.00 5.88 -10.85
CA MET A 70 -9.28 4.89 -11.64
C MET A 70 -9.94 4.67 -13.01
N LEU A 71 -11.27 4.51 -13.06
CA LEU A 71 -12.01 4.36 -14.32
C LEU A 71 -11.83 5.58 -15.23
N LYS A 72 -11.87 6.78 -14.66
CA LYS A 72 -11.62 8.02 -15.40
C LYS A 72 -10.19 8.04 -15.98
N LEU A 73 -9.18 7.71 -15.19
CA LEU A 73 -7.78 7.61 -15.65
C LEU A 73 -7.64 6.61 -16.79
N LEU A 74 -8.25 5.43 -16.67
CA LEU A 74 -8.19 4.39 -17.70
C LEU A 74 -8.91 4.81 -18.99
N GLN A 75 -10.02 5.55 -18.90
CA GLN A 75 -10.71 6.12 -20.05
C GLN A 75 -9.87 7.21 -20.74
N GLU A 76 -9.29 8.12 -19.96
CA GLU A 76 -8.41 9.18 -20.47
C GLU A 76 -7.17 8.60 -21.17
N ASN A 77 -6.63 7.48 -20.64
CA ASN A 77 -5.53 6.75 -21.26
C ASN A 77 -5.96 5.86 -22.45
N GLY A 78 -7.26 5.82 -22.79
CA GLY A 78 -7.80 4.97 -23.85
C GLY A 78 -7.69 3.46 -23.59
N THR A 79 -7.48 3.05 -22.34
CA THR A 79 -7.37 1.64 -21.95
C THR A 79 -8.75 0.97 -21.86
N VAL A 80 -9.79 1.73 -21.51
CA VAL A 80 -11.18 1.26 -21.41
C VAL A 80 -12.15 2.27 -22.04
N GLU A 81 -13.33 1.80 -22.46
CA GLU A 81 -14.41 2.63 -22.99
C GLU A 81 -15.70 2.44 -22.17
N ARG A 82 -16.44 3.53 -21.95
CA ARG A 82 -17.71 3.49 -21.22
C ARG A 82 -18.81 2.85 -22.07
N LEU A 83 -19.49 1.85 -21.51
CA LEU A 83 -20.69 1.29 -22.12
C LEU A 83 -21.91 2.16 -21.79
N HIS A 84 -22.17 3.19 -22.60
CA HIS A 84 -23.25 4.17 -22.38
C HIS A 84 -24.66 3.57 -22.28
N LYS A 85 -24.85 2.34 -22.76
CA LYS A 85 -26.13 1.62 -22.66
C LYS A 85 -26.46 1.18 -21.22
N TYR A 86 -25.46 1.09 -20.35
CA TYR A 86 -25.61 0.54 -19.00
C TYR A 86 -25.14 1.54 -17.95
N GLU A 87 -25.75 1.47 -16.77
CA GLU A 87 -25.24 2.12 -15.56
C GLU A 87 -24.38 1.13 -14.79
N ASN A 88 -23.28 1.65 -14.26
CA ASN A 88 -22.26 0.88 -13.55
C ASN A 88 -22.49 0.96 -12.05
#